data_AF-A0A315Y4C1-F1
#
_entry.id   AF-A0A315Y4C1-F1
#
_cell.length_a   1.000
_cell.length_b   1.000
_cell.length_c   1.000
_cell.angle_alpha   90.00
_cell.angle_beta   90.00
_cell.angle_gamma   90.00
#
_symmetry.space_group_name_H-M   'P 1'
#
loop_
_entity.id
_entity.type
_entity.pdbx_description
1 polymer ?
#
loop_
_entity_poly.entity_id
_entity_poly.type
_entity_poly.pdbx_seq_one_letter_code
_entity_poly.pdbx_strand_id
1 'polypeptide(L)' 'MEHADRIEITFKNGDTISYGKGEWDDYGYDGRAIMVKQKGAWVGIYNWDDVFCVELKEK' A
#
# COMPACT_ATOMS: atom_id res chain seq x y z
N MET A 1 -5.92 1.82 -17.41
CA MET A 1 -5.04 2.20 -16.29
C MET A 1 -4.11 1.02 -16.11
N GLU A 2 -2.82 1.22 -16.37
CA GLU A 2 -1.81 0.17 -16.20
C GLU A 2 -1.86 -0.30 -14.74
N HIS A 3 -1.99 -1.61 -14.55
CA HIS A 3 -2.08 -2.20 -13.22
C HIS A 3 -0.65 -2.34 -12.69
N ALA A 4 -0.29 -1.54 -11.69
CA ALA A 4 0.98 -1.69 -10.99
C ALA A 4 1.13 -3.12 -10.46
N ASP A 5 2.33 -3.71 -10.61
CA ASP A 5 2.61 -5.09 -10.21
C ASP A 5 2.77 -5.22 -8.68
N ARG A 6 3.18 -4.14 -8.03
CA ARG A 6 3.47 -4.10 -6.59
C ARG A 6 3.15 -2.74 -5.99
N ILE A 7 2.60 -2.74 -4.79
CA ILE A 7 2.56 -1.57 -3.90
C ILE A 7 3.55 -1.77 -2.77
N GLU A 8 4.38 -0.76 -2.49
CA GLU A 8 5.30 -0.73 -1.37
C GLU A 8 5.00 0.43 -0.45
N ILE A 9 5.00 0.16 0.85
CA ILE A 9 4.76 1.12 1.91
C ILE A 9 6.00 1.12 2.80
N THR A 10 6.74 2.22 2.75
CA THR A 10 7.95 2.42 3.54
C THR A 10 7.60 3.27 4.75
N PHE A 11 7.98 2.81 5.94
CA PHE A 11 7.77 3.52 7.19
C PHE A 11 8.96 4.42 7.52
N LYS A 12 8.74 5.41 8.38
CA LYS A 12 9.77 6.36 8.83
C LYS A 12 10.92 5.70 9.58
N ASN A 13 10.69 4.51 10.14
CA ASN A 13 11.73 3.70 10.78
C ASN A 13 12.62 2.93 9.78
N GLY A 14 12.30 2.98 8.48
CA GLY A 14 13.02 2.28 7.41
C GLY A 14 12.46 0.91 7.05
N ASP A 15 11.49 0.37 7.82
CA ASP A 15 10.83 -0.88 7.46
C ASP A 15 9.98 -0.69 6.20
N THR A 16 9.82 -1.75 5.42
CA THR A 16 9.01 -1.74 4.20
C THR A 16 8.10 -2.95 4.17
N ILE A 17 6.82 -2.71 3.89
CA ILE A 17 5.88 -3.76 3.52
C ILE A 17 5.62 -3.68 2.02
N SER A 18 5.49 -4.84 1.38
CA SER A 18 5.17 -4.93 -0.04
C SER A 18 4.02 -5.89 -0.27
N TYR A 19 3.11 -5.54 -1.17
CA TYR A 19 2.05 -6.42 -1.65
C TYR A 19 2.27 -6.65 -3.14
N GLY A 20 2.48 -7.91 -3.50
CA GLY A 20 2.65 -8.34 -4.88
C GLY A 20 1.31 -8.65 -5.56
N LYS A 21 1.44 -9.12 -6.81
CA LYS A 21 0.30 -9.53 -7.62
C LYS A 21 -0.55 -10.58 -6.91
N GLY A 22 -1.84 -10.29 -6.75
CA GLY A 22 -2.83 -11.17 -6.12
C GLY A 22 -2.97 -10.99 -4.60
N GLU A 23 -2.11 -10.20 -3.97
CA GLU A 23 -2.19 -9.83 -2.56
C GLU A 23 -2.94 -8.51 -2.35
N TRP A 24 -3.09 -7.70 -3.40
CA TRP A 24 -3.87 -6.46 -3.42
C TRP A 24 -4.51 -6.21 -4.79
N ASP A 25 -5.58 -5.41 -4.81
CA ASP A 25 -6.27 -4.96 -6.02
C ASP A 25 -6.65 -3.47 -6.02
N ASP A 26 -6.64 -2.82 -4.86
CA ASP A 26 -6.92 -1.39 -4.71
C ASP A 26 -6.24 -0.84 -3.45
N TYR A 27 -6.08 0.48 -3.38
CA TYR A 27 -5.62 1.18 -2.19
C TYR A 27 -6.38 2.49 -2.00
N GLY A 28 -6.50 2.94 -0.75
CA GLY A 28 -7.16 4.19 -0.40
C GLY A 28 -6.35 5.01 0.58
N TYR A 29 -6.51 6.33 0.52
CA TYR A 29 -5.95 7.28 1.48
C TYR A 29 -7.05 8.21 1.97
N ASP A 30 -7.26 8.29 3.28
CA ASP A 30 -8.32 9.12 3.90
C ASP A 30 -7.79 10.39 4.58
N GLY A 31 -6.49 10.67 4.48
CA GLY A 31 -5.82 11.78 5.17
C GLY A 31 -5.19 11.42 6.51
N ARG A 32 -5.45 10.22 7.05
CA ARG A 32 -4.91 9.73 8.33
C ARG A 32 -4.31 8.33 8.25
N ALA A 33 -4.77 7.54 7.29
CA ALA A 33 -4.29 6.20 7.04
C ALA A 33 -4.21 5.91 5.55
N ILE A 34 -3.28 5.05 5.19
CA ILE A 34 -3.27 4.34 3.91
C ILE A 34 -3.83 2.94 4.13
N MET A 35 -4.74 2.52 3.28
CA MET A 35 -5.41 1.23 3.37
C MET A 35 -5.22 0.44 2.07
N VAL A 36 -4.80 -0.80 2.19
CA VAL A 36 -4.64 -1.73 1.07
C VAL A 36 -5.82 -2.69 1.06
N LYS A 37 -6.42 -2.90 -0.12
CA LYS A 37 -7.57 -3.79 -0.32
C LYS A 37 -7.20 -4.97 -1.18
N GLN A 38 -7.90 -6.07 -0.91
CA GLN A 38 -7.97 -7.24 -1.78
C GLN A 38 -9.39 -7.78 -1.78
N LYS A 39 -10.02 -7.86 -2.95
CA LYS A 39 -11.37 -8.38 -3.18
C LYS A 39 -12.42 -7.74 -2.27
N GLY A 40 -12.32 -6.42 -2.08
CA GLY A 40 -13.21 -5.63 -1.24
C GLY A 40 -12.97 -5.75 0.28
N ALA A 41 -11.97 -6.53 0.72
CA ALA A 41 -11.55 -6.60 2.11
C ALA A 41 -10.29 -5.77 2.36
N TRP A 42 -10.19 -5.16 3.53
CA TRP A 42 -8.98 -4.47 3.98
C TRP A 42 -7.94 -5.48 4.45
N VAL A 43 -6.78 -5.51 3.78
CA VAL A 43 -5.66 -6.43 4.09
C VAL A 43 -4.46 -5.71 4.72
N GLY A 44 -4.47 -4.37 4.72
CA GLY A 44 -3.48 -3.53 5.39
C GLY A 44 -4.09 -2.19 5.74
N ILE A 45 -3.83 -1.70 6.96
CA ILE A 45 -4.20 -0.36 7.39
C ILE A 45 -3.00 0.20 8.15
N TYR A 46 -2.49 1.32 7.68
CA TYR A 46 -1.26 1.92 8.22
C TYR A 46 -1.48 3.38 8.54
N ASN A 47 -1.06 3.79 9.74
CA ASN A 47 -1.12 5.18 10.17
C ASN A 47 -0.20 6.03 9.30
N TRP A 48 -0.74 7.08 8.70
CA TRP A 48 0.01 7.99 7.84
C TRP A 48 1.15 8.69 8.59
N ASP A 49 1.01 8.90 9.90
CA ASP A 49 2.06 9.49 10.73
C ASP A 49 3.31 8.61 10.81
N ASP A 50 3.19 7.31 10.55
CA ASP A 50 4.31 6.36 10.55
C ASP A 50 4.82 6.07 9.13
N VAL A 51 4.06 6.42 8.10
CA VAL A 51 4.41 6.19 6.69
C VAL A 51 5.34 7.31 6.19
N PHE A 52 6.41 6.90 5.53
CA PHE A 52 7.31 7.80 4.82
C PHE A 52 6.86 7.98 3.37
N CYS A 53 6.59 6.89 2.66
CA CYS A 53 6.08 6.94 1.29
C CYS A 53 5.26 5.70 0.91
N VAL A 54 4.48 5.84 -0.16
CA VAL A 54 3.76 4.77 -0.83
C VAL A 54 4.15 4.80 -2.31
N GLU A 55 4.67 3.70 -2.82
CA GLU A 55 5.15 3.59 -4.20
C GLU A 55 4.38 2.50 -4.94
N LEU A 56 3.92 2.82 -6.16
CA LEU A 56 3.43 1.85 -7.13
C LEU A 56 4.57 1.53 -8.08
N LYS A 57 4.94 0.24 -8.18
CA LYS A 57 6.05 -0.21 -9.03
C LYS A 57 5.53 -1.12 -10.14
N GLU A 58 5.96 -0.80 -11.35
CA GLU A 58 5.85 -1.64 -12.54
C GLU A 58 7.23 -2.25 -12.81
N LYS A 59 7.27 -3.46 -13.36
CA LYS A 59 8.53 -4.08 -13.79
C LYS A 59 9.14 -3.40 -15.02
#